data_AF-F3KBK7-F1
#
_entry.id   AF-F3KBK7-F1
#
_cell.length_a   1.000
_cell.length_b   1.000
_cell.length_c   1.000
_cell.angle_alpha   90.00
_cell.angle_beta   90.00
_cell.angle_gamma   90.00
#
_symmetry.space_group_name_H-M   'P 1'
#
loop_
_entity.id
_entity.type
_entity.pdbx_description
1 polymer ?
#
loop_
_entity_poly.entity_id
_entity_poly.type
_entity_poly.pdbx_seq_one_letter_code
_entity_poly.pdbx_strand_id
1 'polypeptide(L)'
;MLDEQGQFVIPLLSGHEGGANEWGAQVAEKLGAQLVLTTAKSYLKPVYCVGMGCERDTPVSEIADLFSDCLQQLGLNIRELNSINSIDIKADETGFIELATMSKIPFQTWDKEQLGTVESLLSTRSDYVFNTVGVYGVAESAALYAAQQASGDFEAAPELLLPKQKKGRVTCAVARAYLKEKS
;
A
#
# COMPACT_ATOMS: atom_id res chain seq x y z
N MET A 1 -16.43 3.75 -29.14
CA MET A 1 -16.98 4.84 -29.97
C MET A 1 -15.81 5.50 -30.67
N LEU A 2 -15.95 5.75 -31.95
CA LEU A 2 -15.02 6.54 -32.75
C LEU A 2 -15.75 7.84 -33.10
N ASP A 3 -15.06 8.97 -33.12
CA ASP A 3 -15.65 10.17 -33.71
C ASP A 3 -15.69 10.06 -35.25
N GLU A 4 -16.48 10.91 -35.92
CA GLU A 4 -16.67 10.86 -37.38
C GLU A 4 -15.40 11.14 -38.18
N GLN A 5 -14.40 11.81 -37.59
CA GLN A 5 -13.11 12.09 -38.23
C GLN A 5 -12.05 11.04 -37.88
N GLY A 6 -12.39 10.05 -37.04
CA GLY A 6 -11.50 8.98 -36.62
C GLY A 6 -10.30 9.45 -35.80
N GLN A 7 -10.37 10.65 -35.21
CA GLN A 7 -9.31 11.24 -34.39
C GLN A 7 -9.34 10.77 -32.94
N PHE A 8 -10.47 10.28 -32.43
CA PHE A 8 -10.66 9.90 -31.05
C PHE A 8 -11.33 8.53 -30.92
N VAL A 9 -10.76 7.69 -30.05
CA VAL A 9 -11.33 6.41 -29.65
C VAL A 9 -11.76 6.51 -28.19
N ILE A 10 -13.07 6.32 -27.91
CA ILE A 10 -13.65 6.39 -26.58
C ILE A 10 -14.31 5.03 -26.25
N PRO A 11 -13.75 4.22 -25.35
CA PRO A 11 -14.42 3.01 -24.85
C PRO A 11 -15.65 3.40 -24.02
N LEU A 12 -16.85 2.92 -24.40
CA LEU A 12 -18.12 3.35 -23.76
C LEU A 12 -18.68 2.37 -22.72
N LEU A 13 -18.31 1.09 -22.75
CA LEU A 13 -18.80 0.05 -21.83
C LEU A 13 -17.74 -1.03 -21.60
N SER A 14 -17.72 -1.59 -20.38
CA SER A 14 -16.93 -2.76 -19.96
C SER A 14 -15.40 -2.61 -20.06
N GLY A 15 -14.86 -1.50 -19.54
CA GLY A 15 -13.40 -1.38 -19.33
C GLY A 15 -12.82 -2.38 -18.32
N HIS A 16 -13.68 -2.99 -17.47
CA HIS A 16 -13.28 -3.80 -16.31
C HIS A 16 -13.21 -5.31 -16.60
N GLU A 17 -14.13 -5.88 -17.39
CA GLU A 17 -14.17 -7.33 -17.69
C GLU A 17 -14.06 -7.65 -19.19
N GLY A 18 -14.25 -6.65 -20.08
CA GLY A 18 -14.44 -6.88 -21.52
C GLY A 18 -13.25 -6.56 -22.42
N GLY A 19 -12.08 -6.20 -21.87
CA GLY A 19 -10.90 -5.85 -22.68
C GLY A 19 -11.05 -4.58 -23.54
N ALA A 20 -12.11 -3.80 -23.33
CA ALA A 20 -12.47 -2.65 -24.17
C ALA A 20 -11.39 -1.55 -24.19
N ASN A 21 -10.62 -1.40 -23.11
CA ASN A 21 -9.52 -0.45 -23.02
C ASN A 21 -8.30 -0.89 -23.84
N GLU A 22 -7.99 -2.19 -23.84
CA GLU A 22 -6.87 -2.76 -24.61
C GLU A 22 -7.19 -2.78 -26.09
N TRP A 23 -8.43 -3.14 -26.45
CA TRP A 23 -8.93 -3.03 -27.81
C TRP A 23 -8.98 -1.59 -28.29
N GLY A 24 -9.41 -0.65 -27.44
CA GLY A 24 -9.39 0.77 -27.73
C GLY A 24 -7.98 1.27 -28.07
N ALA A 25 -6.98 0.86 -27.29
CA ALA A 25 -5.58 1.19 -27.54
C ALA A 25 -5.05 0.63 -28.86
N GLN A 26 -5.32 -0.64 -29.17
CA GLN A 26 -4.91 -1.26 -30.42
C GLN A 26 -5.56 -0.61 -31.64
N VAL A 27 -6.83 -0.22 -31.52
CA VAL A 27 -7.57 0.48 -32.59
C VAL A 27 -7.04 1.90 -32.78
N ALA A 28 -6.77 2.63 -31.68
CA ALA A 28 -6.18 3.95 -31.73
C ALA A 28 -4.81 3.95 -32.42
N GLU A 29 -3.94 3.00 -32.06
CA GLU A 29 -2.63 2.81 -32.68
C GLU A 29 -2.73 2.54 -34.19
N LYS A 30 -3.63 1.62 -34.59
CA LYS A 30 -3.83 1.28 -36.01
C LYS A 30 -4.42 2.42 -36.84
N LEU A 31 -5.19 3.31 -36.22
CA LEU A 31 -5.85 4.44 -36.88
C LEU A 31 -5.06 5.75 -36.77
N GLY A 32 -3.98 5.80 -35.99
CA GLY A 32 -3.29 7.05 -35.66
C GLY A 32 -4.16 8.01 -34.84
N ALA A 33 -5.15 7.47 -34.13
CA ALA A 33 -6.14 8.22 -33.37
C ALA A 33 -5.70 8.38 -31.90
N GLN A 34 -6.21 9.41 -31.23
CA GLN A 34 -6.01 9.62 -29.80
C GLN A 34 -7.00 8.78 -28.98
N LEU A 35 -6.48 7.89 -28.14
CA LEU A 35 -7.31 7.16 -27.18
C LEU A 35 -7.70 8.08 -26.01
N VAL A 36 -8.99 8.21 -25.74
CA VAL A 36 -9.52 8.97 -24.59
C VAL A 36 -10.07 7.96 -23.58
N LEU A 37 -9.22 7.58 -22.61
CA LEU A 37 -9.58 6.72 -21.50
C LEU A 37 -10.28 7.54 -20.42
N THR A 38 -11.54 7.21 -20.13
CA THR A 38 -12.30 7.81 -19.01
C THR A 38 -12.26 6.95 -17.75
N THR A 39 -11.73 5.73 -17.83
CA THR A 39 -11.48 4.83 -16.69
C THR A 39 -9.98 4.73 -16.42
N ALA A 40 -9.52 5.26 -15.29
CA ALA A 40 -8.12 5.18 -14.85
C ALA A 40 -7.72 3.73 -14.54
N LYS A 41 -6.73 3.19 -15.26
CA LYS A 41 -6.27 1.80 -15.10
C LYS A 41 -5.60 1.57 -13.74
N SER A 42 -5.03 2.61 -13.13
CA SER A 42 -4.37 2.54 -11.80
C SER A 42 -5.27 2.13 -10.65
N TYR A 43 -6.59 2.34 -10.73
CA TYR A 43 -7.52 1.95 -9.66
C TYR A 43 -7.71 0.44 -9.53
N LEU A 44 -7.22 -0.36 -10.48
CA LEU A 44 -7.50 -1.80 -10.56
C LEU A 44 -6.56 -2.67 -9.70
N LYS A 45 -5.37 -2.16 -9.35
CA LYS A 45 -4.37 -2.91 -8.56
C LYS A 45 -3.64 -1.98 -7.59
N PRO A 46 -4.24 -1.67 -6.43
CA PRO A 46 -3.51 -0.98 -5.38
C PRO A 46 -2.33 -1.81 -4.90
N VAL A 47 -1.27 -1.13 -4.45
CA VAL A 47 -0.21 -1.75 -3.66
C VAL A 47 -0.63 -1.74 -2.21
N TYR A 48 -0.49 -2.88 -1.54
CA TYR A 48 -0.79 -3.01 -0.11
C TYR A 48 0.50 -3.13 0.68
N CYS A 49 0.63 -2.30 1.71
CA CYS A 49 1.78 -2.31 2.61
C CYS A 49 1.29 -2.49 4.04
N VAL A 50 1.96 -3.36 4.78
CA VAL A 50 1.67 -3.60 6.19
C VAL A 50 2.71 -2.86 7.02
N GLY A 51 2.27 -2.13 8.03
CA GLY A 51 3.14 -1.54 9.03
C GLY A 51 2.93 -2.25 10.36
N MET A 52 4.02 -2.65 11.01
CA MET A 52 3.98 -3.41 12.25
C MET A 52 4.89 -2.79 13.30
N GLY A 53 4.53 -2.99 14.56
CA GLY A 53 5.36 -2.62 15.70
C GLY A 53 5.11 -3.56 16.86
N CYS A 54 6.16 -3.96 17.56
CA CYS A 54 6.07 -4.81 18.75
C CYS A 54 6.93 -4.25 19.90
N GLU A 55 6.84 -4.86 21.08
CA GLU A 55 7.89 -4.77 22.09
C GLU A 55 9.07 -5.68 21.69
N ARG A 56 10.27 -5.43 22.26
CA ARG A 56 11.43 -6.30 22.02
C ARG A 56 11.15 -7.72 22.51
N ASP A 57 11.76 -8.69 21.83
CA ASP A 57 11.68 -10.12 22.16
C ASP A 57 10.25 -10.69 22.06
N THR A 58 9.36 -10.04 21.31
CA THR A 58 8.01 -10.57 21.10
C THR A 58 8.07 -11.84 20.22
N PRO A 59 7.45 -12.96 20.65
CA PRO A 59 7.49 -14.19 19.87
C PRO A 59 6.93 -14.01 18.45
N VAL A 60 7.60 -14.58 17.45
CA VAL A 60 7.17 -14.51 16.05
C VAL A 60 5.75 -15.06 15.85
N SER A 61 5.32 -16.02 16.67
CA SER A 61 3.94 -16.54 16.64
C SER A 61 2.91 -15.47 16.96
N GLU A 62 3.14 -14.63 17.98
CA GLU A 62 2.20 -13.54 18.32
C GLU A 62 2.15 -12.48 17.21
N ILE A 63 3.29 -12.22 16.57
CA ILE A 63 3.39 -11.30 15.44
C ILE A 63 2.63 -11.86 14.23
N ALA A 64 2.87 -13.12 13.90
CA ALA A 64 2.23 -13.82 12.78
C ALA A 64 0.71 -13.96 12.97
N ASP A 65 0.25 -14.18 14.21
CA ASP A 65 -1.16 -14.26 14.55
C ASP A 65 -1.86 -12.93 14.24
N LEU A 66 -1.35 -11.81 14.77
CA LEU A 66 -1.95 -10.50 14.50
C LEU A 66 -1.85 -10.11 13.02
N PHE A 67 -0.73 -10.43 12.37
CA PHE A 67 -0.56 -10.21 10.94
C PHE A 67 -1.63 -10.94 10.13
N SER A 68 -1.84 -12.23 10.40
CA SER A 68 -2.83 -13.06 9.71
C SER A 68 -4.26 -12.59 9.98
N ASP A 69 -4.57 -12.23 11.23
CA ASP A 69 -5.87 -11.67 11.62
C ASP A 69 -6.19 -10.39 10.81
N CYS A 70 -5.21 -9.49 10.67
CA CYS A 70 -5.37 -8.24 9.92
C CYS A 70 -5.63 -8.47 8.42
N LEU A 71 -4.92 -9.43 7.81
CA LEU A 71 -5.14 -9.78 6.41
C LEU A 71 -6.50 -10.43 6.19
N GLN A 72 -6.90 -11.33 7.09
CA GLN A 72 -8.20 -11.99 7.03
C GLN A 72 -9.35 -10.97 7.14
N GLN A 73 -9.22 -9.97 8.02
CA GLN A 73 -10.22 -8.90 8.16
C GLN A 73 -10.41 -8.10 6.86
N LEU A 74 -9.35 -7.93 6.08
CA LEU A 74 -9.38 -7.23 4.79
C LEU A 74 -9.66 -8.16 3.60
N GLY A 75 -9.73 -9.48 3.82
CA GLY A 75 -9.84 -10.47 2.76
C GLY A 75 -8.60 -10.52 1.84
N LEU A 76 -7.45 -10.05 2.30
CA LEU A 76 -6.21 -9.99 1.53
C LEU A 76 -5.41 -11.28 1.64
N ASN A 77 -4.81 -11.69 0.53
CA ASN A 77 -3.83 -12.74 0.50
C ASN A 77 -2.43 -12.18 0.78
N ILE A 78 -1.60 -12.97 1.45
CA ILE A 78 -0.19 -12.64 1.72
C ILE A 78 0.59 -12.27 0.43
N ARG A 79 0.23 -12.84 -0.71
CA ARG A 79 0.84 -12.58 -2.02
C ARG A 79 0.50 -11.21 -2.63
N GLU A 80 -0.54 -10.55 -2.11
CA GLU A 80 -0.96 -9.22 -2.56
C GLU A 80 -0.18 -8.11 -1.85
N LEU A 81 0.56 -8.45 -0.80
CA LEU A 81 1.36 -7.50 -0.05
C LEU A 81 2.67 -7.20 -0.76
N ASN A 82 3.01 -5.92 -0.79
CA ASN A 82 4.28 -5.43 -1.31
C ASN A 82 5.40 -5.57 -0.26
N SER A 83 5.14 -5.16 0.98
CA SER A 83 6.15 -5.14 2.04
C SER A 83 5.55 -5.14 3.46
N ILE A 84 6.36 -5.61 4.42
CA ILE A 84 6.17 -5.43 5.87
C ILE A 84 7.12 -4.31 6.32
N ASN A 85 6.63 -3.37 7.11
CA ASN A 85 7.33 -2.12 7.39
C ASN A 85 7.34 -1.79 8.87
N SER A 86 8.42 -1.18 9.35
CA SER A 86 8.54 -0.68 10.72
C SER A 86 9.47 0.53 10.79
N ILE A 87 9.76 1.01 12.00
CA ILE A 87 10.74 2.06 12.26
C ILE A 87 12.17 1.50 12.29
N ASP A 88 13.17 2.30 11.92
CA ASP A 88 14.60 1.96 11.86
C ASP A 88 15.18 1.34 13.14
N ILE A 89 14.75 1.79 14.32
CA ILE A 89 15.15 1.21 15.62
C ILE A 89 14.74 -0.26 15.81
N LYS A 90 13.95 -0.80 14.87
CA LYS A 90 13.51 -2.20 14.79
C LYS A 90 14.10 -2.96 13.60
N ALA A 91 15.13 -2.43 12.95
CA ALA A 91 15.79 -3.11 11.83
C ALA A 91 16.42 -4.45 12.24
N ASP A 92 16.78 -4.62 13.51
CA ASP A 92 17.37 -5.82 14.09
C ASP A 92 16.35 -6.75 14.78
N GLU A 93 15.05 -6.47 14.67
CA GLU A 93 14.01 -7.26 15.34
C GLU A 93 13.83 -8.63 14.66
N THR A 94 14.31 -9.68 15.32
CA THR A 94 14.31 -11.05 14.79
C THR A 94 12.91 -11.54 14.45
N GLY A 95 11.90 -11.19 15.25
CA GLY A 95 10.51 -11.59 14.99
C GLY A 95 9.96 -11.09 13.64
N PHE A 96 10.33 -9.88 13.22
CA PHE A 96 9.92 -9.36 11.91
C PHE A 96 10.73 -9.94 10.77
N ILE A 97 12.03 -10.16 10.96
CA ILE A 97 12.89 -10.81 9.97
C ILE A 97 12.43 -12.25 9.70
N GLU A 98 12.07 -12.98 10.75
CA GLU A 98 11.52 -14.33 10.66
C GLU A 98 10.16 -14.33 9.95
N LEU A 99 9.24 -13.44 10.35
CA LEU A 99 7.94 -13.29 9.66
C LEU A 99 8.12 -13.01 8.17
N ALA A 100 9.01 -12.09 7.80
CA ALA A 100 9.31 -11.73 6.43
C ALA A 100 9.87 -12.92 5.64
N THR A 101 10.76 -13.70 6.25
CA THR A 101 11.31 -14.92 5.66
C THR A 101 10.24 -15.99 5.45
N MET A 102 9.37 -16.22 6.45
CA MET A 102 8.27 -17.19 6.37
C MET A 102 7.23 -16.80 5.32
N SER A 103 6.90 -15.52 5.25
CA SER A 103 5.89 -14.96 4.33
C SER A 103 6.42 -14.72 2.92
N LYS A 104 7.75 -14.70 2.73
CA LYS A 104 8.44 -14.28 1.50
C LYS A 104 8.08 -12.85 1.08
N ILE A 105 7.84 -11.98 2.05
CA ILE A 105 7.58 -10.55 1.84
C ILE A 105 8.81 -9.77 2.33
N PRO A 106 9.29 -8.75 1.59
CA PRO A 106 10.39 -7.94 2.07
C PRO A 106 10.02 -7.18 3.35
N PHE A 107 10.94 -7.18 4.31
CA PHE A 107 10.88 -6.33 5.49
C PHE A 107 11.71 -5.07 5.25
N GLN A 108 11.09 -3.90 5.47
CA GLN A 108 11.72 -2.60 5.31
C GLN A 108 11.55 -1.78 6.58
N THR A 109 12.51 -0.89 6.84
CA THR A 109 12.44 0.03 7.96
C THR A 109 12.72 1.46 7.50
N TRP A 110 12.13 2.41 8.22
CA TRP A 110 12.14 3.82 7.87
C TRP A 110 12.50 4.66 9.09
N ASP A 111 13.21 5.76 8.88
CA ASP A 111 13.58 6.67 9.96
C ASP A 111 12.41 7.57 10.39
N LYS A 112 12.56 8.24 11.53
CA LYS A 112 11.52 9.12 12.09
C LYS A 112 11.17 10.31 11.17
N GLU A 113 12.11 10.79 10.37
CA GLU A 113 11.91 11.97 9.51
C GLU A 113 11.02 11.58 8.32
N GLN A 114 11.32 10.43 7.72
CA GLN A 114 10.51 9.78 6.69
C GLN A 114 9.08 9.51 7.20
N LEU A 115 8.95 8.84 8.35
CA LEU A 115 7.66 8.52 8.94
C LEU A 115 6.85 9.76 9.37
N GLY A 116 7.52 10.86 9.68
CA GLY A 116 6.89 12.15 10.03
C GLY A 116 6.18 12.82 8.85
N THR A 117 6.58 12.52 7.61
CA THR A 117 5.96 13.12 6.40
C THR A 117 4.48 12.73 6.24
N VAL A 118 4.08 11.57 6.76
CA VAL A 118 2.71 11.03 6.67
C VAL A 118 1.89 11.24 7.95
N GLU A 119 2.39 12.03 8.90
CA GLU A 119 1.72 12.26 10.20
C GLU A 119 0.29 12.82 10.07
N SER A 120 0.06 13.64 9.04
CA SER A 120 -1.26 14.21 8.75
C SER A 120 -2.32 13.16 8.39
N LEU A 121 -1.91 11.98 7.94
CA LEU A 121 -2.76 10.89 7.48
C LEU A 121 -3.07 9.84 8.58
N LEU A 122 -2.47 9.99 9.76
CA LEU A 122 -2.68 9.07 10.88
C LEU A 122 -4.11 9.13 11.41
N SER A 123 -4.65 7.95 11.76
CA SER A 123 -5.98 7.86 12.35
C SER A 123 -5.99 8.28 13.82
N THR A 124 -4.88 8.01 14.51
CA THR A 124 -4.74 8.22 15.96
C THR A 124 -3.34 8.69 16.28
N ARG A 125 -3.24 9.76 17.07
CA ARG A 125 -1.95 10.29 17.55
C ARG A 125 -1.70 9.89 19.00
N SER A 126 -0.51 9.36 19.29
CA SER A 126 -0.12 8.94 20.65
C SER A 126 1.10 9.70 21.13
N ASP A 127 0.92 10.58 22.12
CA ASP A 127 2.01 11.36 22.73
C ASP A 127 3.07 10.46 23.39
N TYR A 128 2.65 9.33 23.97
CA TYR A 128 3.57 8.35 24.55
C TYR A 128 4.54 7.79 23.49
N VAL A 129 4.02 7.43 22.31
CA VAL A 129 4.84 6.90 21.21
C VAL A 129 5.73 8.01 20.67
N PHE A 130 5.20 9.23 20.51
CA PHE A 130 5.97 10.38 20.07
C PHE A 130 7.17 10.67 20.99
N ASN A 131 6.96 10.66 22.30
CA ASN A 131 8.04 10.88 23.27
C ASN A 131 9.07 9.75 23.30
N THR A 132 8.72 8.54 22.86
CA THR A 132 9.61 7.37 22.87
C THR A 132 10.44 7.25 21.60
N VAL A 133 9.80 7.46 20.44
CA VAL A 133 10.40 7.16 19.13
C VAL A 133 10.35 8.32 18.14
N GLY A 134 9.75 9.45 18.50
CA GLY A 134 9.68 10.65 17.67
C GLY A 134 8.56 10.67 16.64
N VAL A 135 7.65 9.69 16.64
CA VAL A 135 6.48 9.63 15.75
C VAL A 135 5.21 9.26 16.52
N TYR A 136 4.05 9.75 16.09
CA TYR A 136 2.79 9.53 16.82
C TYR A 136 2.22 8.10 16.70
N GLY A 137 2.65 7.33 15.70
CA GLY A 137 2.18 5.96 15.49
C GLY A 137 3.02 5.19 14.48
N VAL A 138 3.91 4.32 14.97
CA VAL A 138 4.85 3.56 14.12
C VAL A 138 4.15 2.72 13.06
N ALA A 139 3.17 1.90 13.44
CA ALA A 139 2.53 0.96 12.52
C ALA A 139 1.81 1.69 11.37
N GLU A 140 1.03 2.72 11.68
CA GLU A 140 0.29 3.48 10.66
C GLU A 140 1.25 4.29 9.78
N SER A 141 2.22 5.02 10.36
CA SER A 141 3.21 5.77 9.60
C SER A 141 4.00 4.87 8.66
N ALA A 142 4.45 3.71 9.15
CA ALA A 142 5.25 2.77 8.35
C ALA A 142 4.44 2.16 7.20
N ALA A 143 3.16 1.82 7.42
CA ALA A 143 2.29 1.33 6.36
C ALA A 143 2.05 2.39 5.27
N LEU A 144 1.68 3.61 5.69
CA LEU A 144 1.37 4.73 4.80
C LEU A 144 2.58 5.16 3.98
N TYR A 145 3.71 5.39 4.64
CA TYR A 145 4.94 5.81 3.97
C TYR A 145 5.40 4.75 2.97
N ALA A 146 5.39 3.47 3.34
CA ALA A 146 5.75 2.41 2.41
C ALA A 146 4.80 2.31 1.21
N ALA A 147 3.49 2.51 1.41
CA ALA A 147 2.53 2.55 0.31
C ALA A 147 2.81 3.72 -0.64
N GLN A 148 3.12 4.92 -0.10
CA GLN A 148 3.53 6.08 -0.89
C GLN A 148 4.78 5.76 -1.73
N GLN A 149 5.83 5.20 -1.11
CA GLN A 149 7.07 4.84 -1.80
C GLN A 149 6.83 3.79 -2.90
N ALA A 150 6.05 2.75 -2.61
CA ALA A 150 5.75 1.68 -3.55
C ALA A 150 4.90 2.16 -4.75
N SER A 151 4.05 3.18 -4.53
CA SER A 151 3.21 3.75 -5.59
C SER A 151 4.00 4.49 -6.68
N GLY A 152 5.11 5.12 -6.30
CA GLY A 152 5.84 6.07 -7.13
C GLY A 152 5.06 7.36 -7.46
N ASP A 153 3.87 7.57 -6.89
CA ASP A 153 3.04 8.76 -7.10
C ASP A 153 2.94 9.62 -5.85
N PHE A 154 3.90 10.52 -5.65
CA PHE A 154 3.97 11.40 -4.48
C PHE A 154 2.87 12.46 -4.39
N GLU A 155 2.09 12.65 -5.46
CA GLU A 155 0.94 13.57 -5.48
C GLU A 155 -0.33 12.89 -4.95
N ALA A 156 -0.42 11.56 -5.05
CA ALA A 156 -1.55 10.78 -4.57
C ALA A 156 -1.27 10.30 -3.14
N ALA A 157 -2.04 10.77 -2.18
CA ALA A 157 -1.88 10.35 -0.79
C ALA A 157 -2.26 8.86 -0.61
N PRO A 158 -1.48 8.07 0.15
CA PRO A 158 -1.83 6.72 0.54
C PRO A 158 -3.02 6.75 1.51
N GLU A 159 -3.76 5.65 1.56
CA GLU A 159 -4.95 5.49 2.38
C GLU A 159 -4.75 4.39 3.42
N LEU A 160 -5.16 4.63 4.67
CA LEU A 160 -5.28 3.57 5.67
C LEU A 160 -6.52 2.74 5.38
N LEU A 161 -6.31 1.45 5.10
CA LEU A 161 -7.39 0.46 4.99
C LEU A 161 -7.79 -0.09 6.35
N LEU A 162 -6.78 -0.33 7.19
CA LEU A 162 -6.96 -0.81 8.53
C LEU A 162 -6.14 0.08 9.46
N PRO A 163 -6.82 0.92 10.28
CA PRO A 163 -6.19 1.61 11.39
C PRO A 163 -5.51 0.62 12.34
N LYS A 164 -4.61 1.11 13.19
CA LYS A 164 -3.83 0.23 14.08
C LYS A 164 -4.71 -0.75 14.85
N GLN A 165 -4.44 -2.03 14.68
CA GLN A 165 -4.92 -3.11 15.52
C GLN A 165 -3.86 -3.42 16.56
N LYS A 166 -4.25 -3.63 17.81
CA LYS A 166 -3.34 -4.00 18.90
C LYS A 166 -3.78 -5.32 19.51
N LYS A 167 -2.86 -6.28 19.60
CA LYS A 167 -3.05 -7.56 20.28
C LYS A 167 -1.82 -7.83 21.13
N GLY A 168 -2.01 -7.87 22.45
CA GLY A 168 -0.90 -7.96 23.41
C GLY A 168 0.10 -6.82 23.21
N ARG A 169 1.32 -7.20 22.83
CA ARG A 169 2.47 -6.31 22.63
C ARG A 169 2.73 -5.97 21.17
N VAL A 170 1.90 -6.48 20.25
CA VAL A 170 2.03 -6.26 18.80
C VAL A 170 0.95 -5.30 18.32
N THR A 171 1.35 -4.47 17.36
CA THR A 171 0.49 -3.56 16.61
C THR A 171 0.68 -3.80 15.11
N CYS A 172 -0.41 -3.71 14.36
CA CYS A 172 -0.42 -3.90 12.91
C CYS A 172 -1.38 -2.87 12.29
N ALA A 173 -1.00 -2.28 11.17
CA ALA A 173 -1.83 -1.41 10.35
C ALA A 173 -1.61 -1.76 8.87
N VAL A 174 -2.61 -1.49 8.04
CA VAL A 174 -2.53 -1.77 6.60
C VAL A 174 -2.92 -0.53 5.83
N ALA A 175 -2.07 -0.15 4.88
CA ALA A 175 -2.31 0.97 3.98
C ALA A 175 -2.28 0.49 2.53
N ARG A 176 -2.88 1.30 1.66
CA ARG A 176 -2.80 1.14 0.21
C ARG A 176 -2.40 2.42 -0.48
N ALA A 177 -1.85 2.27 -1.68
CA ALA A 177 -1.69 3.36 -2.63
C ALA A 177 -1.90 2.84 -4.06
N TYR A 178 -2.08 3.76 -5.01
CA TYR A 178 -2.31 3.42 -6.41
C TYR A 178 -1.08 3.78 -7.24
N LEU A 179 -0.64 2.88 -8.11
CA LEU A 179 0.56 3.08 -8.93
C LEU A 179 0.38 4.25 -9.89
N LYS A 180 1.44 5.06 -10.05
CA LYS A 180 1.49 6.07 -11.12
C LYS A 180 1.50 5.40 -12.49
N GLU A 181 0.55 5.73 -13.38
CA GLU A 181 0.68 5.30 -14.77
C GLU A 181 1.89 6.02 -15.37
N LYS A 182 2.83 5.26 -15.94
CA LYS A 182 3.88 5.85 -16.78
C LYS A 182 3.19 6.41 -18.03
N SER A 183 3.21 7.73 -18.17
CA SER A 183 2.80 8.44 -19.39
C SER A 183 3.66 8.05 -20.58
#